data_AF-X1BH83-F1
#
_entry.id   AF-X1BH83-F1
#
_cell.length_a   1.000
_cell.length_b   1.000
_cell.length_c   1.000
_cell.angle_alpha   90.00
_cell.angle_beta   90.00
_cell.angle_gamma   90.00
#
_symmetry.space_group_name_H-M   'P 1'
#
loop_
_entity.id
_entity.type
_entity.pdbx_description
1 polymer ?
#
loop_
_entity_poly.entity_id
_entity_poly.type
_entity_poly.pdbx_seq_one_letter_code
_entity_poly.pdbx_strand_id
1 'polypeptide(L)'
;AMNGQFEQAIKIAESIDGYQRNDALVKIGTILAETGQYDQAFQAARTMERGYKKDEALAILVNKYAEARRYDRAIEISNSMNNFSNKARALAEIAVKCSEVGQYERALKIAGTIRYADVKALTLARMGVIYTKAEAD
;
A
#
# COMPACT_ATOMS: atom_id res chain seq x y z
N ALA A 1 17.10 -7.02 -19.00
CA ALA A 1 17.88 -8.01 -18.23
C ALA A 1 17.59 -7.99 -16.72
N MET A 2 17.11 -6.91 -16.09
CA MET A 2 16.66 -6.94 -14.67
C MET A 2 15.26 -7.53 -14.45
N ASN A 3 14.27 -7.18 -15.29
CA ASN A 3 12.89 -7.71 -15.13
C ASN A 3 12.81 -9.24 -15.17
N GLY A 4 13.61 -9.91 -16.00
CA GLY A 4 13.64 -11.37 -16.08
C GLY A 4 14.22 -12.04 -14.82
N GLN A 5 15.12 -11.37 -14.09
CA GLN A 5 15.67 -11.90 -12.84
C GLN A 5 14.64 -11.85 -11.71
N PHE A 6 13.81 -10.80 -11.68
CA PHE A 6 12.75 -10.65 -10.70
C PHE A 6 11.60 -11.64 -10.91
N GLU A 7 11.19 -11.87 -12.15
CA GLU A 7 10.22 -12.93 -12.47
C GLU A 7 10.74 -14.31 -12.07
N GLN A 8 12.03 -14.57 -12.30
CA GLN A 8 12.65 -15.83 -11.87
C GLN A 8 12.67 -15.97 -10.34
N ALA A 9 12.97 -14.88 -9.60
CA ALA A 9 12.94 -14.89 -8.14
C ALA A 9 11.54 -15.21 -7.60
N ILE A 10 10.48 -14.61 -8.18
CA ILE A 10 9.10 -14.91 -7.82
C ILE A 10 8.79 -16.39 -8.08
N LYS A 11 9.12 -16.92 -9.27
CA LYS A 11 8.91 -18.35 -9.60
C LYS A 11 9.62 -19.29 -8.62
N ILE A 12 10.84 -18.97 -8.22
CA ILE A 12 11.57 -19.76 -7.22
C ILE A 12 10.88 -19.72 -5.85
N ALA A 13 10.40 -18.54 -5.43
CA ALA A 13 9.65 -18.44 -4.19
C ALA A 13 8.32 -19.21 -4.27
N GLU A 14 7.67 -19.23 -5.44
CA GLU A 14 6.43 -19.96 -5.67
C GLU A 14 6.59 -21.48 -5.64
N SER A 15 7.79 -22.02 -5.85
CA SER A 15 8.07 -23.45 -5.68
C SER A 15 8.34 -23.87 -4.23
N ILE A 16 8.33 -22.94 -3.28
CA ILE A 16 8.44 -23.24 -1.85
C ILE A 16 7.07 -23.67 -1.34
N ASP A 17 7.04 -24.70 -0.49
CA ASP A 17 5.80 -25.15 0.15
C ASP A 17 5.52 -24.42 1.46
N GLY A 18 4.24 -24.19 1.72
CA GLY A 18 3.74 -23.71 3.02
C GLY A 18 4.12 -22.27 3.37
N TYR A 19 4.28 -22.01 4.66
CA TYR A 19 4.42 -20.66 5.23
C TYR A 19 5.68 -19.92 4.75
N GLN A 20 6.74 -20.67 4.44
CA GLN A 20 8.02 -20.19 3.97
C GLN A 20 7.91 -19.51 2.60
N ARG A 21 6.96 -19.95 1.76
CA ARG A 21 6.64 -19.28 0.48
C ARG A 21 6.25 -17.83 0.68
N ASN A 22 5.34 -17.57 1.61
CA ASN A 22 4.88 -16.22 1.91
C ASN A 22 6.00 -15.36 2.50
N ASP A 23 6.92 -15.91 3.31
CA ASP A 23 8.10 -15.15 3.77
C ASP A 23 9.02 -14.72 2.62
N ALA A 24 9.29 -15.65 1.70
CA ALA A 24 10.11 -15.35 0.54
C ALA A 24 9.45 -14.29 -0.36
N LEU A 25 8.15 -14.42 -0.62
CA LEU A 25 7.38 -13.48 -1.43
C LEU A 25 7.29 -12.08 -0.79
N VAL A 26 7.16 -11.97 0.54
CA VAL A 26 7.22 -10.67 1.25
C VAL A 26 8.58 -10.00 1.00
N LYS A 27 9.68 -10.72 1.23
CA LYS A 27 11.03 -10.17 1.07
C LYS A 27 11.29 -9.72 -0.37
N ILE A 28 10.92 -10.55 -1.34
CA ILE A 28 11.03 -10.22 -2.76
C ILE A 28 10.18 -9.00 -3.10
N GLY A 29 8.92 -8.97 -2.67
CA GLY A 29 8.01 -7.85 -2.89
C GLY A 29 8.56 -6.53 -2.32
N THR A 30 9.11 -6.55 -1.11
CA THR A 30 9.71 -5.36 -0.49
C THR A 30 10.90 -4.84 -1.29
N ILE A 31 11.85 -5.71 -1.68
CA ILE A 31 13.01 -5.32 -2.50
C ILE A 31 12.58 -4.74 -3.84
N LEU A 32 11.56 -5.35 -4.47
CA LEU A 32 11.00 -4.85 -5.73
C LEU A 32 10.39 -3.46 -5.56
N ALA A 33 9.64 -3.23 -4.48
CA ALA A 33 9.05 -1.92 -4.20
C ALA A 33 10.10 -0.85 -3.91
N GLU A 34 11.17 -1.19 -3.19
CA GLU A 34 12.31 -0.30 -2.90
C GLU A 34 13.08 0.08 -4.16
N THR A 35 13.15 -0.82 -5.14
CA THR A 35 13.81 -0.59 -6.43
C THR A 35 12.89 0.00 -7.50
N GLY A 36 11.66 0.39 -7.13
CA GLY A 36 10.68 1.01 -8.04
C GLY A 36 9.95 0.03 -8.96
N GLN A 37 10.14 -1.27 -8.79
CA GLN A 37 9.55 -2.37 -9.56
C GLN A 37 8.20 -2.80 -8.99
N TYR A 38 7.33 -1.81 -8.89
CA TYR A 38 6.12 -1.93 -8.11
C TYR A 38 5.13 -2.96 -8.66
N ASP A 39 4.99 -3.09 -9.98
CA ASP A 39 4.07 -4.06 -10.57
C ASP A 39 4.51 -5.50 -10.29
N GLN A 40 5.82 -5.79 -10.35
CA GLN A 40 6.34 -7.09 -9.94
C GLN A 40 6.18 -7.33 -8.43
N ALA A 41 6.36 -6.27 -7.62
CA ALA A 41 6.14 -6.34 -6.19
C ALA A 41 4.69 -6.70 -5.86
N PHE A 42 3.74 -6.09 -6.58
CA PHE A 42 2.32 -6.43 -6.46
C PHE A 42 2.03 -7.86 -6.93
N GLN A 43 2.66 -8.35 -8.00
CA GLN A 43 2.51 -9.75 -8.41
C GLN A 43 2.95 -10.71 -7.30
N ALA A 44 4.12 -10.46 -6.69
CA ALA A 44 4.61 -11.28 -5.58
C ALA A 44 3.62 -11.30 -4.40
N ALA A 45 3.07 -10.14 -4.01
CA ALA A 45 2.07 -10.06 -2.94
C ALA A 45 0.73 -10.72 -3.33
N ARG A 46 0.33 -10.63 -4.61
CA ARG A 46 -0.95 -11.15 -5.09
C ARG A 46 -1.00 -12.68 -5.07
N THR A 47 0.11 -13.36 -5.36
CA THR A 47 0.18 -14.84 -5.40
C THR A 47 0.33 -15.49 -4.02
N MET A 48 0.55 -14.68 -2.97
CA MET A 48 0.53 -15.14 -1.59
C MET A 48 -0.85 -15.69 -1.20
N GLU A 49 -0.85 -16.69 -0.33
CA GLU A 49 -2.06 -17.18 0.31
C GLU A 49 -2.68 -16.10 1.21
N ARG A 50 -4.00 -16.17 1.42
CA ARG A 50 -4.69 -15.24 2.32
C ARG A 50 -4.17 -15.41 3.74
N GLY A 51 -3.87 -14.29 4.40
CA GLY A 51 -3.42 -14.29 5.78
C GLY A 51 -2.70 -13.00 6.14
N TYR A 52 -2.28 -12.91 7.39
CA TYR A 52 -1.64 -11.73 7.97
C TYR A 52 -0.47 -11.21 7.13
N LYS A 53 0.43 -12.09 6.69
CA LYS A 53 1.59 -11.71 5.87
C LYS A 53 1.22 -11.06 4.54
N LYS A 54 0.16 -11.54 3.89
CA LYS A 54 -0.30 -10.96 2.62
C LYS A 54 -0.81 -9.55 2.86
N ASP A 55 -1.60 -9.35 3.91
CA ASP A 55 -2.09 -8.02 4.26
C ASP A 55 -0.94 -7.08 4.65
N GLU A 56 0.08 -7.57 5.36
CA GLU A 56 1.30 -6.82 5.68
C GLU A 56 2.07 -6.42 4.41
N ALA A 57 2.31 -7.38 3.50
CA ALA A 57 2.96 -7.11 2.21
C ALA A 57 2.20 -6.04 1.41
N LEU A 58 0.86 -6.18 1.30
CA LEU A 58 0.03 -5.21 0.60
C LEU A 58 0.06 -3.83 1.26
N ALA A 59 0.10 -3.74 2.59
CA ALA A 59 0.21 -2.47 3.31
C ALA A 59 1.56 -1.76 3.05
N ILE A 60 2.66 -2.51 3.00
CA ILE A 60 3.99 -1.97 2.62
C ILE A 60 3.93 -1.40 1.20
N LEU A 61 3.34 -2.15 0.26
CA LEU A 61 3.19 -1.69 -1.12
C LEU A 61 2.34 -0.42 -1.22
N VAL A 62 1.19 -0.37 -0.53
CA VAL A 62 0.34 0.84 -0.50
C VAL A 62 1.17 2.07 -0.11
N ASN A 63 1.95 1.98 0.96
CA ASN A 63 2.80 3.07 1.40
C ASN A 63 3.83 3.46 0.33
N LYS A 64 4.53 2.48 -0.26
CA LYS A 64 5.54 2.73 -1.29
C LYS A 64 4.96 3.38 -2.56
N TYR A 65 3.79 2.92 -3.01
CA TYR A 65 3.09 3.56 -4.13
C TYR A 65 2.61 4.98 -3.77
N ALA A 66 2.13 5.21 -2.54
CA ALA A 66 1.70 6.53 -2.09
C ALA A 66 2.87 7.52 -1.94
N GLU A 67 4.02 7.08 -1.40
CA GLU A 67 5.28 7.85 -1.36
C GLU A 67 5.71 8.27 -2.76
N ALA A 68 5.58 7.36 -3.74
CA ALA A 68 5.84 7.63 -5.16
C ALA A 68 4.72 8.41 -5.88
N ARG A 69 3.72 8.91 -5.14
CA ARG A 69 2.55 9.66 -5.65
C ARG A 69 1.70 8.89 -6.68
N ARG A 70 1.81 7.57 -6.71
CA ARG A 70 1.03 6.65 -7.57
C ARG A 70 -0.26 6.24 -6.85
N TYR A 71 -1.07 7.23 -6.46
CA TYR A 71 -2.19 7.02 -5.54
C TYR A 71 -3.28 6.09 -6.09
N ASP A 72 -3.57 6.08 -7.39
CA ASP A 72 -4.59 5.17 -7.95
C ASP A 72 -4.22 3.70 -7.78
N ARG A 73 -2.94 3.36 -7.97
CA ARG A 73 -2.44 2.02 -7.71
C ARG A 73 -2.44 1.69 -6.22
N ALA A 74 -2.06 2.64 -5.36
CA ALA A 74 -2.16 2.44 -3.91
C ALA A 74 -3.62 2.16 -3.48
N ILE A 75 -4.61 2.86 -4.07
CA ILE A 75 -6.03 2.64 -3.83
C ILE A 75 -6.48 1.27 -4.35
N GLU A 76 -6.06 0.86 -5.54
CA GLU A 76 -6.34 -0.49 -6.08
C GLU A 76 -5.83 -1.59 -5.14
N ILE A 77 -4.58 -1.46 -4.66
CA ILE A 77 -3.94 -2.43 -3.77
C ILE A 77 -4.67 -2.48 -2.42
N SER A 78 -4.94 -1.33 -1.80
CA SER A 78 -5.70 -1.28 -0.55
C SER A 78 -7.09 -1.88 -0.69
N ASN A 79 -7.74 -1.72 -1.84
CA ASN A 79 -9.03 -2.34 -2.13
C ASN A 79 -8.98 -3.86 -2.27
N SER A 80 -7.82 -4.42 -2.63
CA SER A 80 -7.60 -5.88 -2.73
C SER A 80 -7.36 -6.58 -1.38
N MET A 81 -7.16 -5.81 -0.30
CA MET A 81 -6.91 -6.34 1.04
C MET A 81 -8.18 -6.98 1.62
N ASN A 82 -8.02 -8.15 2.26
CA ASN A 82 -9.17 -8.88 2.82
C ASN A 82 -9.56 -8.35 4.20
N ASN A 83 -8.58 -7.95 5.02
CA ASN A 83 -8.86 -7.38 6.34
C ASN A 83 -9.32 -5.93 6.20
N PHE A 84 -10.58 -5.67 6.55
CA PHE A 84 -11.20 -4.35 6.43
C PHE A 84 -10.51 -3.28 7.30
N SER A 85 -9.97 -3.65 8.47
CA SER A 85 -9.23 -2.72 9.32
C SER A 85 -7.92 -2.29 8.67
N ASN A 86 -7.17 -3.25 8.12
CA ASN A 86 -5.94 -2.96 7.37
C ASN A 86 -6.23 -2.12 6.11
N LYS A 87 -7.29 -2.43 5.38
CA LYS A 87 -7.76 -1.62 4.24
C LYS A 87 -8.07 -0.17 4.65
N ALA A 88 -8.76 0.02 5.77
CA ALA A 88 -9.11 1.35 6.24
C ALA A 88 -7.87 2.18 6.64
N ARG A 89 -6.92 1.54 7.32
CA ARG A 89 -5.62 2.16 7.65
C ARG A 89 -4.82 2.52 6.40
N ALA A 90 -4.77 1.62 5.42
CA ALA A 90 -4.11 1.86 4.14
C ALA A 90 -4.73 3.06 3.39
N LEU A 91 -6.06 3.14 3.29
CA LEU A 91 -6.76 4.28 2.70
C LEU A 91 -6.51 5.59 3.46
N ALA A 92 -6.42 5.54 4.79
CA ALA A 92 -6.07 6.69 5.62
C ALA A 92 -4.67 7.22 5.32
N GLU A 93 -3.68 6.33 5.20
CA GLU A 93 -2.31 6.69 4.85
C GLU A 93 -2.21 7.35 3.47
N ILE A 94 -2.92 6.80 2.47
CA ILE A 94 -2.98 7.40 1.12
C ILE A 94 -3.60 8.81 1.19
N ALA A 95 -4.71 8.99 1.91
CA ALA A 95 -5.36 10.29 2.04
C ALA A 95 -4.42 11.33 2.68
N VAL A 96 -3.74 10.95 3.78
CA VAL A 96 -2.76 11.82 4.44
C VAL A 96 -1.61 12.18 3.48
N LYS A 97 -1.07 11.22 2.74
CA LYS A 97 0.01 11.45 1.75
C LYS A 97 -0.43 12.36 0.60
N CYS A 98 -1.70 12.29 0.17
CA CYS A 98 -2.26 13.26 -0.78
C CYS A 98 -2.31 14.68 -0.18
N SER A 99 -2.74 14.82 1.08
CA SER A 99 -2.78 16.11 1.77
C SER A 99 -1.41 16.74 1.98
N GLU A 100 -0.39 15.93 2.31
CA GLU A 100 1.00 16.40 2.48
C GLU A 100 1.58 17.07 1.23
N VAL A 101 1.03 16.80 0.04
CA VAL A 101 1.46 17.40 -1.23
C VAL A 101 0.41 18.35 -1.83
N GLY A 102 -0.55 18.81 -1.02
CA GLY A 102 -1.57 19.78 -1.42
C GLY A 102 -2.73 19.22 -2.25
N GLN A 103 -2.85 17.90 -2.44
CA GLN A 103 -3.98 17.30 -3.17
C GLN A 103 -5.19 17.07 -2.25
N TYR A 104 -5.75 18.16 -1.70
CA TYR A 104 -6.78 18.10 -0.65
C TYR A 104 -8.10 17.49 -1.11
N GLU A 105 -8.59 17.82 -2.31
CA GLU A 105 -9.84 17.26 -2.85
C GLU A 105 -9.74 15.75 -3.01
N ARG A 106 -8.60 15.28 -3.52
CA ARG A 106 -8.32 13.85 -3.65
C ARG A 106 -8.25 13.17 -2.30
N ALA A 107 -7.54 13.77 -1.35
CA ALA A 107 -7.44 13.27 0.02
C ALA A 107 -8.82 13.13 0.67
N LEU A 108 -9.69 14.15 0.53
CA LEU A 108 -11.06 14.14 1.05
C LEU A 108 -11.91 13.04 0.41
N LYS A 109 -11.79 12.86 -0.91
CA LYS A 109 -12.49 11.77 -1.62
C LYS A 109 -12.08 10.41 -1.07
N ILE A 110 -10.78 10.18 -0.86
CA ILE A 110 -10.25 8.92 -0.33
C ILE A 110 -10.72 8.72 1.12
N ALA A 111 -10.55 9.72 1.99
CA ALA A 111 -11.02 9.68 3.37
C ALA A 111 -12.54 9.42 3.46
N GLY A 112 -13.29 9.93 2.49
CA GLY A 112 -14.73 9.66 2.33
C GLY A 112 -15.07 8.17 2.20
N THR A 113 -14.19 7.36 1.60
CA THR A 113 -14.37 5.91 1.38
C THR A 113 -14.00 5.04 2.58
N ILE A 114 -13.40 5.62 3.62
CA ILE A 114 -13.02 4.89 4.84
C ILE A 114 -14.27 4.51 5.61
N ARG A 115 -14.51 3.19 5.76
CA ARG A 115 -15.72 2.65 6.39
C ARG A 115 -15.75 2.81 7.91
N TYR A 116 -14.59 2.77 8.56
CA TYR A 116 -14.47 2.87 10.02
C TYR A 116 -14.49 4.34 10.43
N ALA A 117 -15.50 4.73 11.21
CA ALA A 117 -15.77 6.13 11.53
C ALA A 117 -14.65 6.77 12.38
N ASP A 118 -14.07 6.01 13.31
CA ASP A 118 -12.91 6.39 14.12
C ASP A 118 -11.68 6.63 13.26
N VAL A 119 -11.35 5.71 12.35
CA VAL A 119 -10.23 5.85 11.41
C VAL A 119 -10.46 7.05 10.49
N LYS A 120 -11.69 7.22 9.97
CA LYS A 120 -12.06 8.36 9.12
C LYS A 120 -11.91 9.69 9.86
N ALA A 121 -12.43 9.80 11.08
CA ALA A 121 -12.33 11.01 11.89
C ALA A 121 -10.88 11.39 12.17
N LEU A 122 -10.05 10.42 12.58
CA LEU A 122 -8.61 10.62 12.78
C LEU A 122 -7.90 11.07 11.49
N THR A 123 -8.26 10.48 10.35
CA THR A 123 -7.70 10.85 9.04
C THR A 123 -8.02 12.30 8.70
N LEU A 124 -9.30 12.69 8.80
CA LEU A 124 -9.74 14.06 8.51
C LEU A 124 -9.11 15.07 9.47
N ALA A 125 -8.98 14.73 10.76
CA ALA A 125 -8.29 15.60 11.73
C ALA A 125 -6.83 15.82 11.36
N ARG A 126 -6.10 14.76 10.98
CA ARG A 126 -4.71 14.87 10.51
C ARG A 126 -4.59 15.71 9.24
N MET A 127 -5.49 15.52 8.28
CA MET A 127 -5.54 16.32 7.05
C MET A 127 -5.79 17.80 7.34
N GLY A 128 -6.69 18.12 8.29
CA GLY A 128 -6.94 19.50 8.72
C GLY A 128 -5.69 20.15 9.32
N VAL A 129 -4.95 19.44 10.17
CA VAL A 129 -3.67 19.93 10.72
C VAL A 129 -2.64 20.18 9.60
N ILE A 130 -2.54 19.28 8.62
CA ILE A 130 -1.63 19.44 7.48
C ILE A 130 -2.01 20.68 6.65
N TYR A 131 -3.30 20.87 6.38
CA TYR A 131 -3.81 22.03 5.65
C TYR A 131 -3.45 23.33 6.38
N THR A 132 -3.74 23.42 7.69
CA THR A 132 -3.42 24.61 8.49
C THR A 132 -1.94 24.95 8.50
N LYS A 133 -1.06 23.94 8.56
CA LYS A 133 0.40 24.17 8.51
C LYS A 133 0.83 24.70 7.14
N ALA A 134 0.31 24.13 6.06
CA ALA A 134 0.67 24.54 4.71
C ALA A 134 0.26 25.99 4.37
N GLU A 135 -0.83 26.50 4.97
CA GLU A 135 -1.28 27.89 4.78
C GLU A 135 -0.54 28.89 5.70
N ALA A 136 0.21 28.40 6.69
CA ALA A 136 0.96 29.24 7.63
C ALA A 136 2.42 29.50 7.21
N ASP A 137 2.93 28.72 6.24
CA ASP A 137 4.27 28.83 5.64
C ASP A 137 4.26 29.69 4.37
#